data_AF-A0A1D8R097-F1
#
_entry.id   AF-A0A1D8R097-F1
#
_cell.length_a   1.000
_cell.length_b   1.000
_cell.length_c   1.000
_cell.angle_alpha   90.00
_cell.angle_beta   90.00
_cell.angle_gamma   90.00
#
_symmetry.space_group_name_H-M   'P 1'
#
loop_
_entity.id
_entity.type
_entity.pdbx_description
1 polymer ?
#
loop_
_entity_poly.entity_id
_entity_poly.type
_entity_poly.pdbx_seq_one_letter_code
_entity_poly.pdbx_strand_id
1 'polypeptide(L)'
;MTFESKQAASKVAELLSSYAKGEADPAEVVKPQVMDLIFAGVPSLDQAIASYRFICDDFLAKVIAVKGMPTKVISEGSNGEIRSSSGKSIAADFEQLLPLLKRRHAWCIENYGAQAEICFRKYVSEIRGLIDGFFAKVPVTAKERTSNISKIKREIGYFARWQQLFYTHKAMSFASEVEYIFILSGEPIAAVWKYNPLDEQCEFPPTVDHRPRDGRVYAVRGNWAEAKGFMIAGPDGYIDDIDRPHQETGCMCHLHWLHGIRRLPEDMLTSKGRAALTARLTIPTMQQTSEKASAPAARKG
;
A
#
# COMPACT_ATOMS: atom_id res chain seq x y z
N MET A 1 3.88 20.00 12.39
CA MET A 1 4.80 20.98 11.76
C MET A 1 6.03 21.05 12.64
N THR A 2 7.17 20.56 12.16
CA THR A 2 8.42 20.55 12.94
C THR A 2 8.80 22.00 13.30
N PHE A 3 9.43 22.18 14.45
CA PHE A 3 9.90 23.50 14.90
C PHE A 3 10.78 24.18 13.84
N GLU A 4 11.63 23.39 13.17
CA GLU A 4 12.53 23.82 12.10
C GLU A 4 11.77 24.36 10.87
N SER A 5 10.70 23.68 10.43
CA SER A 5 9.90 24.14 9.28
C SER A 5 9.20 25.48 9.53
N LYS A 6 8.75 25.74 10.77
CA LYS A 6 8.19 27.05 11.17
C LYS A 6 9.24 28.14 11.12
N GLN A 7 10.44 27.83 11.60
CA GLN A 7 11.56 28.77 11.61
C GLN A 7 12.01 29.10 10.19
N ALA A 8 12.15 28.09 9.32
CA ALA A 8 12.46 28.29 7.90
C ALA A 8 11.41 29.17 7.21
N ALA A 9 10.11 28.88 7.40
CA ALA A 9 9.03 29.69 6.85
C ALA A 9 9.02 31.14 7.36
N SER A 10 9.42 31.39 8.62
CA SER A 10 9.56 32.75 9.16
C SER A 10 10.71 33.50 8.51
N LYS A 11 11.90 32.88 8.43
CA LYS A 11 13.10 33.48 7.83
C LYS A 11 12.89 33.79 6.35
N VAL A 12 12.25 32.88 5.60
CA VAL A 12 11.87 33.11 4.21
C VAL A 12 10.90 34.30 4.10
N ALA A 13 9.90 34.38 4.97
CA ALA A 13 8.95 35.50 4.97
C ALA A 13 9.63 36.84 5.27
N GLU A 14 10.59 36.87 6.20
CA GLU A 14 11.38 38.06 6.53
C GLU A 14 12.24 38.51 5.34
N LEU A 15 12.97 37.58 4.69
CA LEU A 15 13.79 37.88 3.51
C LEU A 15 12.95 38.40 2.34
N LEU A 16 11.85 37.72 2.00
CA LEU A 16 10.97 38.14 0.91
C LEU A 16 10.31 39.49 1.19
N SER A 17 9.95 39.75 2.45
CA SER A 17 9.39 41.04 2.88
C SER A 17 10.42 42.17 2.78
N SER A 18 11.64 41.95 3.26
CA SER A 18 12.76 42.90 3.16
C SER A 18 13.08 43.22 1.70
N TYR A 19 13.23 42.18 0.87
CA TYR A 19 13.44 42.34 -0.58
C TYR A 19 12.35 43.15 -1.26
N ALA A 20 11.08 42.85 -0.99
CA ALA A 20 9.96 43.57 -1.60
C ALA A 20 9.81 45.03 -1.13
N LYS A 21 10.52 45.44 -0.08
CA LYS A 21 10.62 46.85 0.35
C LYS A 21 11.87 47.55 -0.19
N GLY A 22 12.75 46.85 -0.89
CA GLY A 22 14.05 47.36 -1.32
C GLY A 22 15.08 47.45 -0.18
N GLU A 23 14.87 46.70 0.91
CA GLU A 23 15.76 46.67 2.09
C GLU A 23 16.82 45.55 2.01
N ALA A 24 16.77 44.68 0.99
CA ALA A 24 17.64 43.52 0.84
C ALA A 24 18.50 43.57 -0.44
N ASP A 25 19.44 42.62 -0.53
CA ASP A 25 20.30 42.38 -1.69
C ASP A 25 19.53 42.11 -3.00
N PRO A 26 20.20 42.15 -4.17
CA PRO A 26 19.60 41.81 -5.45
C PRO A 26 18.96 40.41 -5.49
N ALA A 27 18.05 40.19 -6.45
CA ALA A 27 17.31 38.93 -6.58
C ALA A 27 18.25 37.72 -6.71
N GLU A 28 19.37 37.91 -7.39
CA GLU A 28 20.43 36.92 -7.64
C GLU A 28 21.05 36.40 -6.35
N VAL A 29 20.98 37.17 -5.25
CA VAL A 29 21.48 36.82 -3.93
C VAL A 29 20.36 36.27 -3.05
N VAL A 30 19.21 36.97 -3.00
CA VAL A 30 18.12 36.62 -2.08
C VAL A 30 17.43 35.31 -2.50
N LYS A 31 17.27 35.07 -3.80
CA LYS A 31 16.56 33.89 -4.30
C LYS A 31 17.27 32.57 -3.92
N PRO A 32 18.60 32.39 -4.14
CA PRO A 32 19.33 31.23 -3.62
C PRO A 32 19.19 31.07 -2.10
N GLN A 33 19.35 32.16 -1.32
CA GLN A 33 19.20 32.10 0.14
C GLN A 33 17.82 31.62 0.59
N VAL A 34 16.76 32.08 -0.09
CA VAL A 34 15.39 31.61 0.15
C VAL A 34 15.27 30.12 -0.14
N MET A 35 15.81 29.65 -1.27
CA MET A 35 15.77 28.22 -1.60
C MET A 35 16.55 27.38 -0.58
N ASP A 36 17.74 27.82 -0.20
CA ASP A 36 18.57 27.12 0.80
C ASP A 36 17.86 27.00 2.15
N LEU A 37 17.20 28.07 2.60
CA LEU A 37 16.40 28.06 3.82
C LEU A 37 15.21 27.09 3.73
N ILE A 38 14.57 26.99 2.58
CA ILE A 38 13.46 26.05 2.36
C ILE A 38 13.99 24.62 2.44
N PHE A 39 15.05 24.29 1.70
CA PHE A 39 15.58 22.93 1.64
C PHE A 39 16.25 22.48 2.94
N ALA A 40 16.79 23.38 3.75
CA ALA A 40 17.39 23.04 5.04
C ALA A 40 16.42 22.35 6.02
N GLY A 41 15.12 22.62 5.91
CA GLY A 41 14.07 22.04 6.77
C GLY A 41 13.25 20.94 6.12
N VAL A 42 13.64 20.46 4.94
CA VAL A 42 12.89 19.49 4.14
C VAL A 42 13.69 18.19 4.06
N PRO A 43 13.09 17.03 4.39
CA PRO A 43 13.77 15.75 4.22
C PRO A 43 14.19 15.55 2.76
N SER A 44 15.42 15.11 2.52
CA SER A 44 15.87 14.78 1.17
C SER A 44 15.21 13.50 0.66
N LEU A 45 15.22 13.31 -0.65
CA LEU A 45 14.78 12.05 -1.28
C LEU A 45 15.50 10.84 -0.67
N ASP A 46 16.82 10.94 -0.48
CA ASP A 46 17.62 9.87 0.12
C ASP A 46 17.23 9.59 1.57
N GLN A 47 16.93 10.63 2.37
CA GLN A 47 16.44 10.46 3.74
C GLN A 47 15.08 9.77 3.76
N ALA A 48 14.19 10.09 2.82
CA ALA A 48 12.90 9.42 2.68
C ALA A 48 13.05 7.94 2.33
N ILE A 49 13.89 7.63 1.34
CA ILE A 49 14.18 6.24 0.92
C ILE A 49 14.83 5.45 2.06
N ALA A 50 15.80 6.05 2.77
CA ALA A 50 16.45 5.42 3.91
C ALA A 50 15.47 5.14 5.06
N SER A 51 14.57 6.09 5.35
CA SER A 51 13.53 5.90 6.37
C SER A 51 12.55 4.79 5.99
N TYR A 52 12.12 4.73 4.73
CA TYR A 52 11.25 3.66 4.26
C TYR A 52 11.94 2.29 4.30
N ARG A 53 13.19 2.23 3.85
CA ARG A 53 14.04 1.02 3.96
C ARG A 53 14.11 0.52 5.39
N PHE A 54 14.41 1.41 6.35
CA PHE A 54 14.46 1.04 7.77
C PHE A 54 13.16 0.38 8.26
N ILE A 55 12.01 0.93 7.86
CA ILE A 55 10.69 0.37 8.20
C ILE A 55 10.48 -1.00 7.55
N CYS A 56 10.85 -1.14 6.28
CA CYS A 56 10.77 -2.43 5.56
C CYS A 56 11.70 -3.48 6.17
N ASP A 57 12.92 -3.11 6.55
CA ASP A 57 13.91 -3.98 7.20
C ASP A 57 13.39 -4.46 8.55
N ASP A 58 12.87 -3.55 9.39
CA ASP A 58 12.27 -3.87 10.69
C ASP A 58 11.04 -4.78 10.54
N PHE A 59 10.17 -4.51 9.57
CA PHE A 59 9.02 -5.37 9.29
C PHE A 59 9.45 -6.75 8.81
N LEU A 60 10.42 -6.85 7.90
CA LEU A 60 10.95 -8.14 7.42
C LEU A 60 11.59 -8.92 8.57
N ALA A 61 12.35 -8.26 9.45
CA ALA A 61 12.93 -8.90 10.62
C ALA A 61 11.85 -9.51 11.53
N LYS A 62 10.73 -8.79 11.75
CA LYS A 62 9.57 -9.30 12.50
C LYS A 62 8.91 -10.49 11.80
N VAL A 63 8.72 -10.42 10.48
CA VAL A 63 8.18 -11.52 9.66
C VAL A 63 9.04 -12.78 9.80
N ILE A 64 10.36 -12.63 9.74
CA ILE A 64 11.32 -13.72 9.93
C ILE A 64 11.24 -14.29 11.36
N ALA A 65 11.21 -13.43 12.36
CA ALA A 65 11.18 -13.84 13.77
C ALA A 65 9.96 -14.70 14.11
N VAL A 66 8.79 -14.36 13.56
CA VAL A 66 7.55 -15.12 13.81
C VAL A 66 7.22 -16.16 12.74
N LYS A 67 8.05 -16.27 11.69
CA LYS A 67 7.80 -17.12 10.51
C LYS A 67 6.40 -16.93 9.92
N GLY A 68 5.99 -15.67 9.74
CA GLY A 68 4.66 -15.31 9.21
C GLY A 68 4.32 -13.84 9.44
N MET A 69 3.05 -13.47 9.30
CA MET A 69 2.58 -12.09 9.40
C MET A 69 2.60 -11.62 10.87
N PRO A 70 3.41 -10.62 11.24
CA PRO A 70 3.53 -10.18 12.63
C PRO A 70 2.26 -9.44 13.07
N THR A 71 1.67 -9.91 14.17
CA THR A 71 0.50 -9.30 14.81
C THR A 71 0.81 -9.09 16.30
N LYS A 72 0.51 -7.89 16.81
CA LYS A 72 0.66 -7.58 18.23
C LYS A 72 -0.56 -8.06 18.99
N VAL A 73 -0.38 -8.95 19.96
CA VAL A 73 -1.44 -9.41 20.86
C VAL A 73 -1.38 -8.58 22.14
N ILE A 74 -2.42 -7.80 22.42
CA ILE A 74 -2.52 -7.01 23.65
C ILE A 74 -3.22 -7.87 24.70
N SER A 75 -2.47 -8.33 25.69
CA SER A 75 -3.00 -8.88 26.94
C SER A 75 -2.94 -7.81 28.03
N GLU A 76 -3.91 -7.82 28.94
CA GLU A 76 -4.01 -6.83 30.03
C GLU A 76 -2.67 -6.71 30.79
N GLY A 77 -2.12 -5.49 30.83
CA GLY A 77 -0.93 -5.16 31.61
C GLY A 77 0.44 -5.50 31.01
N SER A 78 0.52 -6.04 29.78
CA SER A 78 1.82 -6.33 29.13
C SER A 78 2.09 -5.47 27.88
N ASN A 79 3.38 -5.20 27.63
CA ASN A 79 3.85 -4.70 26.34
C ASN A 79 3.66 -5.81 25.29
N GLY A 80 2.45 -5.91 24.74
CA GLY A 80 1.95 -7.05 23.96
C GLY A 80 2.97 -7.80 23.08
N GLU A 81 2.90 -9.13 23.14
CA GLU A 81 3.77 -10.06 22.42
C GLU A 81 3.47 -10.03 20.90
N ILE A 82 4.51 -10.08 20.07
CA ILE A 82 4.37 -10.21 18.62
C ILE A 82 4.29 -11.71 18.27
N ARG A 83 3.20 -12.12 17.61
CA ARG A 83 2.97 -13.50 17.14
C ARG A 83 2.61 -13.52 15.67
N SER A 84 2.75 -14.68 15.03
CA SER A 84 2.30 -14.89 13.66
C SER A 84 0.78 -15.05 13.57
N SER A 85 0.14 -14.41 12.59
CA SER A 85 -1.25 -14.63 12.22
C SER A 85 -1.43 -15.48 10.95
N SER A 86 -0.34 -15.98 10.35
CA SER A 86 -0.36 -16.65 9.04
C SER A 86 -0.65 -18.16 9.05
N GLY A 87 -1.02 -18.73 10.19
CA GLY A 87 -1.31 -20.17 10.32
C GLY A 87 -0.06 -21.07 10.28
N LYS A 88 -0.25 -22.37 10.53
CA LYS A 88 0.86 -23.34 10.68
C LYS A 88 1.54 -23.72 9.36
N SER A 89 0.81 -23.71 8.24
CA SER A 89 1.36 -24.04 6.92
C SER A 89 2.44 -23.04 6.50
N ILE A 90 2.18 -21.74 6.65
CA ILE A 90 3.16 -20.69 6.34
C ILE A 90 4.43 -20.83 7.17
N ALA A 91 4.31 -21.15 8.47
CA ALA A 91 5.47 -21.38 9.31
C ALA A 91 6.29 -22.61 8.87
N ALA A 92 5.62 -23.66 8.38
CA ALA A 92 6.28 -24.87 7.87
C ALA A 92 7.02 -24.62 6.56
N ASP A 93 6.44 -23.82 5.66
CA ASP A 93 7.00 -23.52 4.34
C ASP A 93 7.90 -22.27 4.33
N PHE A 94 8.07 -21.60 5.47
CA PHE A 94 8.69 -20.27 5.57
C PHE A 94 10.07 -20.17 4.91
N GLU A 95 10.91 -21.19 5.06
CA GLU A 95 12.26 -21.20 4.48
C GLU A 95 12.22 -21.17 2.94
N GLN A 96 11.19 -21.76 2.32
CA GLN A 96 10.97 -21.73 0.87
C GLN A 96 10.43 -20.37 0.41
N LEU A 97 9.66 -19.69 1.27
CA LEU A 97 9.08 -18.38 0.99
C LEU A 97 10.08 -17.23 1.20
N LEU A 98 11.07 -17.40 2.07
CA LEU A 98 12.02 -16.35 2.44
C LEU A 98 12.77 -15.70 1.25
N PRO A 99 13.25 -16.43 0.24
CA PRO A 99 13.84 -15.82 -0.95
C PRO A 99 12.86 -14.92 -1.73
N LEU A 100 11.57 -15.29 -1.80
CA LEU A 100 10.53 -14.46 -2.42
C LEU A 100 10.29 -13.18 -1.61
N LEU A 101 10.20 -13.30 -0.28
CA LEU A 101 10.04 -12.16 0.63
C LEU A 101 11.20 -11.16 0.48
N LYS A 102 12.45 -11.64 0.43
CA LYS A 102 13.64 -10.79 0.23
C LYS A 102 13.66 -10.09 -1.14
N ARG A 103 13.23 -10.78 -2.20
CA ARG A 103 13.08 -10.15 -3.53
C ARG A 103 12.02 -9.06 -3.52
N ARG A 104 10.86 -9.31 -2.91
CA ARG A 104 9.80 -8.30 -2.81
C ARG A 104 10.18 -7.14 -1.91
N HIS A 105 10.93 -7.38 -0.84
CA HIS A 105 11.51 -6.33 0.01
C HIS A 105 12.37 -5.35 -0.81
N ALA A 106 13.34 -5.87 -1.58
CA ALA A 106 14.19 -5.03 -2.43
C ALA A 106 13.37 -4.24 -3.46
N TRP A 107 12.43 -4.91 -4.14
CA TRP A 107 11.54 -4.28 -5.11
C TRP A 107 10.67 -3.17 -4.49
N CYS A 108 10.12 -3.37 -3.27
CA CYS A 108 9.31 -2.35 -2.60
C CYS A 108 10.12 -1.08 -2.31
N ILE A 109 11.38 -1.20 -1.91
CA ILE A 109 12.27 -0.05 -1.65
C ILE A 109 12.55 0.71 -2.95
N GLU A 110 12.84 -0.01 -4.04
CA GLU A 110 13.07 0.58 -5.36
C GLU A 110 11.81 1.30 -5.88
N ASN A 111 10.66 0.62 -5.83
CA ASN A 111 9.37 1.18 -6.22
C ASN A 111 8.98 2.41 -5.39
N TYR A 112 9.26 2.39 -4.07
CA TYR A 112 9.08 3.57 -3.22
C TYR A 112 9.98 4.71 -3.68
N GLY A 113 11.26 4.45 -3.95
CA GLY A 113 12.20 5.48 -4.42
C GLY A 113 11.76 6.14 -5.73
N ALA A 114 11.35 5.35 -6.71
CA ALA A 114 10.85 5.87 -8.00
C ALA A 114 9.61 6.77 -7.82
N GLN A 115 8.64 6.35 -6.99
CA GLN A 115 7.42 7.12 -6.76
C GLN A 115 7.68 8.35 -5.84
N ALA A 116 8.57 8.23 -4.86
CA ALA A 116 9.01 9.32 -4.00
C ALA A 116 9.71 10.42 -4.81
N GLU A 117 10.51 10.05 -5.81
CA GLU A 117 11.19 11.01 -6.68
C GLU A 117 10.19 11.87 -7.46
N ILE A 118 9.17 11.24 -8.05
CA ILE A 118 8.09 11.94 -8.78
C ILE A 118 7.38 12.94 -7.84
N CYS A 119 7.02 12.47 -6.64
CA CYS A 119 6.38 13.29 -5.61
C CYS A 119 7.27 14.47 -5.17
N PHE A 120 8.54 14.21 -4.86
CA PHE A 120 9.50 15.22 -4.43
C PHE A 120 9.71 16.29 -5.52
N ARG A 121 9.89 15.87 -6.78
CA ARG A 121 10.03 16.78 -7.93
C ARG A 121 8.81 17.68 -8.10
N LYS A 122 7.60 17.18 -7.86
CA LYS A 122 6.36 17.98 -7.88
C LYS A 122 6.42 19.11 -6.85
N TYR A 123 6.70 18.80 -5.59
CA TYR A 123 6.81 19.83 -4.56
C TYR A 123 7.94 20.84 -4.84
N VAL A 124 9.10 20.37 -5.33
CA VAL A 124 10.20 21.25 -5.74
C VAL A 124 9.77 22.19 -6.87
N SER A 125 9.04 21.68 -7.85
CA SER A 125 8.53 22.48 -8.97
C SER A 125 7.51 23.53 -8.50
N GLU A 126 6.58 23.15 -7.64
CA GLU A 126 5.54 24.04 -7.11
C GLU A 126 6.14 25.18 -6.27
N ILE A 127 7.07 24.85 -5.37
CA ILE A 127 7.70 25.88 -4.53
C ILE A 127 8.59 26.80 -5.37
N ARG A 128 9.36 26.26 -6.34
CA ARG A 128 10.16 27.08 -7.27
C ARG A 128 9.27 28.02 -8.07
N GLY A 129 8.14 27.54 -8.60
CA GLY A 129 7.20 28.37 -9.35
C GLY A 129 6.64 29.54 -8.53
N LEU A 130 6.36 29.32 -7.23
CA LEU A 130 5.92 30.40 -6.34
C LEU A 130 7.02 31.42 -6.05
N ILE A 131 8.25 30.96 -5.83
CA ILE A 131 9.39 31.85 -5.61
C ILE A 131 9.70 32.65 -6.89
N ASP A 132 9.77 31.98 -8.04
CA ASP A 132 9.99 32.60 -9.34
C ASP A 132 8.91 33.65 -9.66
N GLY A 133 7.64 33.31 -9.41
CA GLY A 133 6.53 34.24 -9.57
C GLY A 133 6.63 35.46 -8.66
N PHE A 134 7.11 35.29 -7.42
CA PHE A 134 7.34 36.40 -6.50
C PHE A 134 8.41 37.37 -7.01
N PHE A 135 9.54 36.86 -7.50
CA PHE A 135 10.63 37.69 -8.02
C PHE A 135 10.33 38.29 -9.39
N ALA A 136 9.57 37.59 -10.24
CA ALA A 136 9.14 38.12 -11.54
C ALA A 136 8.14 39.29 -11.40
N LYS A 137 7.31 39.26 -10.35
CA LYS A 137 6.34 40.32 -10.06
C LYS A 137 6.33 40.63 -8.57
N VAL A 138 7.32 41.44 -8.16
CA VAL A 138 7.49 41.86 -6.77
C VAL A 138 6.24 42.60 -6.27
N PRO A 139 5.58 42.15 -5.19
CA PRO A 139 4.35 42.78 -4.74
C PRO A 139 4.60 44.18 -4.14
N VAL A 140 3.91 45.19 -4.67
CA VAL A 140 4.13 46.60 -4.32
C VAL A 140 3.35 46.99 -3.05
N THR A 141 2.12 46.49 -2.90
CA THR A 141 1.29 46.82 -1.74
C THR A 141 1.55 45.86 -0.56
N ALA A 142 1.35 46.35 0.66
CA ALA A 142 1.44 45.51 1.86
C ALA A 142 0.45 44.33 1.83
N LYS A 143 -0.76 44.54 1.29
CA LYS A 143 -1.77 43.50 1.16
C LYS A 143 -1.33 42.39 0.22
N GLU A 144 -0.79 42.73 -0.96
CA GLU A 144 -0.29 41.73 -1.91
C GLU A 144 0.93 41.00 -1.37
N ARG A 145 1.87 41.70 -0.70
CA ARG A 145 3.02 41.06 -0.05
C ARG A 145 2.57 40.01 0.95
N THR A 146 1.70 40.39 1.89
CA THR A 146 1.18 39.47 2.91
C THR A 146 0.48 38.27 2.28
N SER A 147 -0.31 38.48 1.24
CA SER A 147 -1.00 37.38 0.53
C SER A 147 -0.02 36.40 -0.13
N ASN A 148 0.96 36.91 -0.90
CA ASN A 148 1.95 36.06 -1.59
C ASN A 148 2.85 35.32 -0.60
N ILE A 149 3.37 36.02 0.41
CA ILE A 149 4.21 35.41 1.46
C ILE A 149 3.43 34.35 2.22
N SER A 150 2.14 34.57 2.52
CA SER A 150 1.31 33.57 3.20
C SER A 150 1.13 32.30 2.36
N LYS A 151 0.96 32.42 1.04
CA LYS A 151 0.93 31.26 0.13
C LYS A 151 2.24 30.49 0.17
N ILE A 152 3.38 31.18 0.04
CA ILE A 152 4.72 30.57 0.10
C ILE A 152 4.93 29.86 1.43
N LYS A 153 4.63 30.50 2.56
CA LYS A 153 4.75 29.89 3.90
C LYS A 153 3.92 28.62 4.03
N ARG A 154 2.72 28.60 3.46
CA ARG A 154 1.84 27.43 3.49
C ARG A 154 2.46 26.28 2.71
N GLU A 155 2.96 26.53 1.50
CA GLU A 155 3.60 25.50 0.67
C GLU A 155 4.92 24.99 1.27
N ILE A 156 5.73 25.84 1.91
CA ILE A 156 6.89 25.39 2.71
C ILE A 156 6.43 24.41 3.80
N GLY A 157 5.30 24.70 4.45
CA GLY A 157 4.73 23.83 5.47
C GLY A 157 4.31 22.45 4.94
N TYR A 158 3.74 22.39 3.73
CA TYR A 158 3.42 21.11 3.07
C TYR A 158 4.68 20.39 2.63
N PHE A 159 5.61 21.10 1.98
CA PHE A 159 6.86 20.51 1.51
C PHE A 159 7.68 19.94 2.67
N ALA A 160 7.78 20.62 3.81
CA ALA A 160 8.48 20.07 4.98
C ALA A 160 7.87 18.77 5.55
N ARG A 161 6.64 18.40 5.14
CA ARG A 161 5.97 17.15 5.53
C ARG A 161 5.83 16.15 4.38
N TRP A 162 6.39 16.44 3.21
CA TRP A 162 6.19 15.64 2.00
C TRP A 162 6.45 14.15 2.22
N GLN A 163 7.56 13.81 2.90
CA GLN A 163 7.93 12.43 3.20
C GLN A 163 6.86 11.73 4.03
N GLN A 164 6.35 12.39 5.08
CA GLN A 164 5.34 11.82 5.97
C GLN A 164 4.04 11.59 5.21
N LEU A 165 3.59 12.58 4.43
CA LEU A 165 2.38 12.50 3.62
C LEU A 165 2.49 11.38 2.58
N PHE A 166 3.60 11.34 1.84
CA PHE A 166 3.87 10.31 0.85
C PHE A 166 3.96 8.91 1.49
N TYR A 167 4.63 8.78 2.64
CA TYR A 167 4.72 7.52 3.38
C TYR A 167 3.35 6.97 3.76
N THR A 168 2.39 7.81 4.19
CA THR A 168 1.02 7.35 4.50
C THR A 168 0.38 6.59 3.34
N HIS A 169 0.71 6.95 2.09
CA HIS A 169 0.21 6.26 0.89
C HIS A 169 1.00 5.02 0.48
N LYS A 170 2.16 4.76 1.11
CA LYS A 170 3.04 3.62 0.82
C LYS A 170 3.28 2.70 2.03
N ALA A 171 2.74 3.04 3.19
CA ALA A 171 2.96 2.33 4.45
C ALA A 171 2.58 0.84 4.36
N MET A 172 1.53 0.51 3.61
CA MET A 172 1.05 -0.86 3.46
C MET A 172 1.71 -1.64 2.33
N SER A 173 2.45 -1.00 1.42
CA SER A 173 2.94 -1.65 0.19
C SER A 173 3.72 -2.93 0.47
N PHE A 174 4.69 -2.90 1.39
CA PHE A 174 5.48 -4.10 1.68
C PHE A 174 4.69 -5.15 2.47
N ALA A 175 3.86 -4.74 3.44
CA ALA A 175 3.00 -5.66 4.18
C ALA A 175 2.03 -6.41 3.25
N SER A 176 1.44 -5.72 2.26
CA SER A 176 0.56 -6.31 1.24
C SER A 176 1.31 -7.27 0.31
N GLU A 177 2.57 -7.00 -0.04
CA GLU A 177 3.38 -7.94 -0.82
C GLU A 177 3.71 -9.22 -0.03
N VAL A 178 3.99 -9.09 1.27
CA VAL A 178 4.18 -10.25 2.17
C VAL A 178 2.89 -11.05 2.29
N GLU A 179 1.75 -10.39 2.51
CA GLU A 179 0.44 -11.04 2.57
C GLU A 179 0.13 -11.78 1.28
N TYR A 180 0.39 -11.17 0.12
CA TYR A 180 0.21 -11.82 -1.18
C TYR A 180 1.01 -13.12 -1.30
N ILE A 181 2.29 -13.12 -0.93
CA ILE A 181 3.13 -14.33 -0.95
C ILE A 181 2.54 -15.43 -0.06
N PHE A 182 2.09 -15.07 1.15
CA PHE A 182 1.48 -16.02 2.06
C PHE A 182 0.15 -16.56 1.53
N ILE A 183 -0.69 -15.71 0.95
CA ILE A 183 -1.96 -16.15 0.38
C ILE A 183 -1.73 -17.11 -0.79
N LEU A 184 -0.76 -16.84 -1.68
CA LEU A 184 -0.43 -17.76 -2.77
C LEU A 184 -0.01 -19.15 -2.28
N SER A 185 0.59 -19.25 -1.09
CA SER A 185 0.94 -20.54 -0.48
C SER A 185 -0.30 -21.34 -0.04
N GLY A 186 -1.46 -20.69 0.10
CA GLY A 186 -2.76 -21.33 0.36
C GLY A 186 -3.51 -21.80 -0.89
N GLU A 187 -2.81 -21.90 -2.02
CA GLU A 187 -3.33 -22.37 -3.33
C GLU A 187 -4.67 -21.72 -3.77
N PRO A 188 -4.79 -20.38 -3.77
CA PRO A 188 -5.91 -19.72 -4.42
C PRO A 188 -5.90 -20.02 -5.92
N ILE A 189 -7.08 -20.06 -6.52
CA ILE A 189 -7.25 -20.33 -7.96
C ILE A 189 -7.56 -19.07 -8.76
N ALA A 190 -8.09 -18.03 -8.11
CA ALA A 190 -8.38 -16.73 -8.70
C ALA A 190 -8.49 -15.64 -7.63
N ALA A 191 -8.53 -14.38 -8.06
CA ALA A 191 -8.76 -13.21 -7.22
C ALA A 191 -9.78 -12.27 -7.87
N VAL A 192 -10.73 -11.78 -7.09
CA VAL A 192 -11.64 -10.71 -7.49
C VAL A 192 -11.04 -9.38 -7.06
N TRP A 193 -10.88 -8.45 -8.00
CA TRP A 193 -10.47 -7.09 -7.67
C TRP A 193 -11.62 -6.33 -7.02
N LYS A 194 -11.32 -5.62 -5.92
CA LYS A 194 -12.26 -4.76 -5.21
C LYS A 194 -11.73 -3.34 -5.20
N TYR A 195 -12.43 -2.48 -5.94
CA TYR A 195 -12.15 -1.06 -5.98
C TYR A 195 -12.43 -0.39 -4.65
N ASN A 196 -11.65 0.64 -4.32
CA ASN A 196 -11.87 1.48 -3.16
C ASN A 196 -12.11 2.93 -3.61
N PRO A 197 -13.29 3.52 -3.35
CA PRO A 197 -13.57 4.92 -3.68
C PRO A 197 -12.63 5.95 -3.03
N LEU A 198 -11.86 5.55 -2.02
CA LEU A 198 -10.83 6.40 -1.42
C LEU A 198 -9.65 6.67 -2.38
N ASP A 199 -9.46 5.89 -3.44
CA ASP A 199 -8.45 6.14 -4.47
C ASP A 199 -8.64 7.53 -5.12
N GLU A 200 -9.90 7.98 -5.28
CA GLU A 200 -10.25 9.31 -5.84
C GLU A 200 -10.01 10.47 -4.88
N GLN A 201 -9.91 10.19 -3.58
CA GLN A 201 -9.74 11.20 -2.52
C GLN A 201 -8.27 11.36 -2.12
N CYS A 202 -7.37 10.61 -2.76
CA CYS A 202 -5.96 10.61 -2.47
C CYS A 202 -5.27 11.88 -3.02
N GLU A 203 -4.39 12.50 -2.24
CA GLU A 203 -3.52 13.61 -2.71
C GLU A 203 -2.60 13.16 -3.85
N PHE A 204 -2.29 11.86 -3.88
CA PHE A 204 -1.51 11.19 -4.90
C PHE A 204 -2.32 10.01 -5.46
N PRO A 205 -3.29 10.26 -6.35
CA PRO A 205 -4.10 9.19 -6.90
C PRO A 205 -3.24 8.23 -7.76
N PRO A 206 -3.68 6.97 -7.93
CA PRO A 206 -3.07 6.06 -8.89
C PRO A 206 -2.99 6.68 -10.28
N THR A 207 -1.98 6.28 -11.04
CA THR A 207 -1.78 6.75 -12.42
C THR A 207 -2.81 6.17 -13.38
N VAL A 208 -3.33 4.98 -13.06
CA VAL A 208 -4.35 4.27 -13.83
C VAL A 208 -5.69 4.31 -13.10
N ASP A 209 -6.77 4.52 -13.84
CA ASP A 209 -8.12 4.37 -13.29
C ASP A 209 -8.40 2.90 -12.97
N HIS A 210 -8.57 2.60 -11.68
CA HIS A 210 -8.85 1.26 -11.20
C HIS A 210 -10.34 0.91 -11.15
N ARG A 211 -11.27 1.87 -11.34
CA ARG A 211 -12.72 1.59 -11.34
C ARG A 211 -13.12 0.53 -12.35
N PRO A 212 -12.59 0.51 -13.60
CA PRO A 212 -12.92 -0.52 -14.55
C PRO A 212 -12.54 -1.93 -14.09
N ARG A 213 -11.63 -2.06 -13.11
CA ARG A 213 -11.20 -3.35 -12.56
C ARG A 213 -12.15 -3.90 -11.50
N ASP A 214 -13.08 -3.09 -10.97
CA ASP A 214 -13.95 -3.56 -9.88
C ASP A 214 -14.78 -4.78 -10.30
N GLY A 215 -14.75 -5.81 -9.45
CA GLY A 215 -15.47 -7.07 -9.68
C GLY A 215 -14.84 -8.00 -10.72
N ARG A 216 -13.80 -7.57 -11.45
CA ARG A 216 -13.07 -8.44 -12.40
C ARG A 216 -12.37 -9.58 -11.70
N VAL A 217 -12.30 -10.72 -12.37
CA VAL A 217 -11.75 -11.95 -11.81
C VAL A 217 -10.51 -12.37 -12.60
N TYR A 218 -9.38 -12.39 -11.91
CA TYR A 218 -8.08 -12.74 -12.48
C TYR A 218 -7.68 -14.13 -12.00
N ALA A 219 -7.19 -14.97 -12.91
CA ALA A 219 -6.72 -16.31 -12.55
C ALA A 219 -5.38 -16.24 -11.81
N VAL A 220 -5.14 -17.19 -10.90
CA VAL A 220 -3.81 -17.44 -10.33
C VAL A 220 -3.12 -18.48 -11.21
N ARG A 221 -1.96 -18.15 -11.77
CA ARG A 221 -1.26 -19.01 -12.72
C ARG A 221 -0.78 -20.31 -12.07
N GLY A 222 -0.96 -21.44 -12.76
CA GLY A 222 -0.44 -22.73 -12.31
C GLY A 222 -1.17 -23.32 -11.12
N ASN A 223 -2.41 -22.87 -10.85
CA ASN A 223 -3.21 -23.35 -9.74
C ASN A 223 -3.71 -24.79 -9.98
N TRP A 224 -4.13 -25.46 -8.90
CA TRP A 224 -4.56 -26.87 -8.95
C TRP A 224 -5.78 -27.11 -9.85
N ALA A 225 -6.68 -26.13 -10.00
CA ALA A 225 -7.91 -26.28 -10.80
C ALA A 225 -7.61 -26.16 -12.29
N GLU A 226 -6.68 -25.28 -12.68
CA GLU A 226 -6.12 -25.19 -14.03
C GLU A 226 -5.38 -26.50 -14.38
N ALA A 227 -4.51 -26.99 -13.49
CA ALA A 227 -3.78 -28.25 -13.69
C ALA A 227 -4.71 -29.47 -13.86
N LYS A 228 -5.88 -29.48 -13.21
CA LYS A 228 -6.90 -30.53 -13.38
C LYS A 228 -7.81 -30.31 -14.59
N GLY A 229 -7.65 -29.22 -15.32
CA GLY A 229 -8.48 -28.82 -16.46
C GLY A 229 -9.91 -28.47 -16.06
N PHE A 230 -10.14 -28.04 -14.81
CA PHE A 230 -11.46 -27.59 -14.33
C PHE A 230 -11.74 -26.13 -14.62
N MET A 231 -10.68 -25.32 -14.75
CA MET A 231 -10.80 -23.92 -15.11
C MET A 231 -9.82 -23.52 -16.20
N ILE A 232 -10.10 -22.38 -16.80
CA ILE A 232 -9.20 -21.61 -17.67
C ILE A 232 -9.09 -20.18 -17.12
N ALA A 233 -8.10 -19.42 -17.60
CA ALA A 233 -8.09 -17.99 -17.36
C ALA A 233 -9.32 -17.33 -18.00
N GLY A 234 -9.93 -16.38 -17.27
CA GLY A 234 -11.03 -15.59 -17.78
C GLY A 234 -10.55 -14.52 -18.79
N PRO A 235 -11.47 -13.70 -19.32
CA PRO A 235 -11.14 -12.62 -20.26
C PRO A 235 -10.16 -11.59 -19.69
N ASP A 236 -10.11 -11.44 -18.37
CA ASP A 236 -9.22 -10.50 -17.69
C ASP A 236 -7.81 -11.05 -17.44
N GLY A 237 -7.53 -12.32 -17.80
CA GLY A 237 -6.20 -12.92 -17.73
C GLY A 237 -5.76 -13.34 -16.32
N TYR A 238 -4.46 -13.15 -16.02
CA TYR A 238 -3.85 -13.58 -14.77
C TYR A 238 -3.49 -12.41 -13.85
N ILE A 239 -3.52 -12.65 -12.54
CA ILE A 239 -3.26 -11.61 -11.53
C ILE A 239 -1.81 -11.13 -11.49
N ASP A 240 -0.87 -11.93 -12.00
CA ASP A 240 0.55 -11.58 -12.11
C ASP A 240 0.89 -10.77 -13.36
N ASP A 241 -0.08 -10.60 -14.28
CA ASP A 241 0.07 -9.80 -15.51
C ASP A 241 -0.33 -8.31 -15.30
N ILE A 242 -0.84 -7.96 -14.11
CA ILE A 242 -1.32 -6.60 -13.79
C ILE A 242 -0.63 -6.03 -12.55
N ASP A 243 -0.63 -4.70 -12.44
CA ASP A 243 -0.30 -4.04 -11.18
C ASP A 243 -1.33 -4.39 -10.11
N ARG A 244 -0.83 -4.95 -9.00
CA ARG A 244 -1.64 -5.40 -7.87
C ARG A 244 -1.95 -4.24 -6.93
N PRO A 245 -2.97 -4.38 -6.07
CA PRO A 245 -3.26 -3.32 -5.12
C PRO A 245 -2.07 -2.98 -4.21
N HIS A 246 -1.95 -1.69 -3.87
CA HIS A 246 -0.85 -1.09 -3.08
C HIS A 246 0.53 -1.04 -3.77
N GLN A 247 0.65 -1.46 -5.03
CA GLN A 247 1.89 -1.29 -5.81
C GLN A 247 2.07 0.16 -6.29
N GLU A 248 1.01 0.81 -6.77
CA GLU A 248 0.97 2.24 -7.07
C GLU A 248 0.79 3.12 -5.81
N THR A 249 1.19 4.39 -5.88
CA THR A 249 0.88 5.36 -4.81
C THR A 249 -0.63 5.60 -4.79
N GLY A 250 -1.23 5.61 -3.59
CA GLY A 250 -2.62 5.99 -3.41
C GLY A 250 -3.65 4.91 -3.77
N CYS A 251 -3.21 3.74 -4.23
CA CYS A 251 -4.09 2.60 -4.48
C CYS A 251 -4.47 1.94 -3.14
N MET A 252 -5.75 2.04 -2.76
CA MET A 252 -6.37 1.44 -1.57
C MET A 252 -7.30 0.26 -1.93
N CYS A 253 -7.27 -0.18 -3.19
CA CYS A 253 -7.95 -1.39 -3.66
C CYS A 253 -7.50 -2.63 -2.88
N HIS A 254 -8.25 -3.72 -2.96
CA HIS A 254 -7.85 -5.01 -2.37
C HIS A 254 -8.30 -6.19 -3.25
N LEU A 255 -7.76 -7.38 -2.96
CA LEU A 255 -8.11 -8.62 -3.63
C LEU A 255 -8.96 -9.51 -2.73
N HIS A 256 -10.03 -10.07 -3.28
CA HIS A 256 -10.80 -11.13 -2.65
C HIS A 256 -10.47 -12.48 -3.29
N TRP A 257 -9.82 -13.36 -2.54
CA TRP A 257 -9.27 -14.61 -3.05
C TRP A 257 -10.31 -15.73 -3.15
N LEU A 258 -10.28 -16.46 -4.26
CA LEU A 258 -11.13 -17.60 -4.54
C LEU A 258 -10.29 -18.88 -4.48
N HIS A 259 -10.72 -19.86 -3.68
CA HIS A 259 -10.01 -21.14 -3.50
C HIS A 259 -10.72 -22.34 -4.11
N GLY A 260 -11.93 -22.15 -4.65
CA GLY A 260 -12.77 -23.26 -5.11
C GLY A 260 -13.52 -22.92 -6.38
N ILE A 261 -13.59 -23.88 -7.30
CA ILE A 261 -14.23 -23.74 -8.62
C ILE A 261 -15.72 -23.36 -8.53
N ARG A 262 -16.38 -23.59 -7.39
CA ARG A 262 -17.78 -23.16 -7.13
C ARG A 262 -17.96 -21.63 -7.10
N ARG A 263 -16.89 -20.89 -6.85
CA ARG A 263 -16.93 -19.43 -6.74
C ARG A 263 -16.43 -18.74 -8.02
N LEU A 264 -16.01 -19.50 -9.02
CA LEU A 264 -15.57 -18.95 -10.29
C LEU A 264 -16.76 -18.48 -11.13
N PRO A 265 -16.60 -17.39 -11.89
CA PRO A 265 -17.46 -17.08 -13.02
C PRO A 265 -17.63 -18.25 -14.00
N GLU A 266 -18.77 -18.30 -14.70
CA GLU A 266 -19.11 -19.42 -15.59
C GLU A 266 -18.17 -19.55 -16.80
N ASP A 267 -17.69 -18.42 -17.31
CA ASP A 267 -16.74 -18.31 -18.42
C ASP A 267 -15.33 -18.81 -18.06
N MET A 268 -14.98 -18.85 -16.77
CA MET A 268 -13.72 -19.45 -16.29
C MET A 268 -13.83 -20.96 -16.09
N LEU A 269 -15.03 -21.54 -16.09
CA LEU A 269 -15.22 -22.99 -15.93
C LEU A 269 -15.12 -23.71 -17.27
N THR A 270 -14.39 -24.83 -17.29
CA THR A 270 -14.43 -25.76 -18.43
C THR A 270 -15.66 -26.65 -18.34
N SER A 271 -15.96 -27.39 -19.40
CA SER A 271 -17.02 -28.41 -19.36
C SER A 271 -16.75 -29.47 -18.29
N LYS A 272 -15.47 -29.81 -18.07
CA LYS A 272 -15.03 -30.71 -16.99
C LYS A 272 -15.26 -30.08 -15.61
N GLY A 273 -14.96 -28.79 -15.44
CA GLY A 273 -15.23 -28.04 -14.22
C GLY A 273 -16.72 -28.01 -13.87
N ARG A 274 -17.57 -27.68 -14.85
CA ARG A 274 -19.04 -27.70 -14.70
C ARG A 274 -19.55 -29.08 -14.29
N ALA A 275 -19.11 -30.15 -14.96
CA ALA A 275 -19.50 -31.51 -14.60
C ALA A 275 -19.08 -31.88 -13.15
N ALA A 276 -17.89 -31.46 -12.71
CA ALA A 276 -17.42 -31.71 -11.34
C ALA A 276 -18.24 -30.99 -10.26
N LEU A 277 -18.87 -29.85 -10.60
CA LEU A 277 -19.79 -29.15 -9.70
C LEU A 277 -21.09 -29.94 -9.52
N THR A 278 -21.67 -30.42 -10.61
CA THR A 278 -22.92 -31.19 -10.61
C THR A 278 -22.77 -32.55 -9.92
N ALA A 279 -21.68 -33.28 -10.20
CA ALA A 279 -21.43 -34.60 -9.62
C ALA A 279 -21.32 -34.60 -8.08
N ARG A 280 -20.90 -33.48 -7.48
CA ARG A 280 -20.86 -33.31 -6.01
C ARG A 280 -22.18 -32.87 -5.38
N LEU A 281 -23.17 -32.45 -6.16
CA LEU A 281 -24.52 -32.12 -5.69
C LEU A 281 -25.45 -33.34 -5.71
N THR A 282 -25.12 -34.34 -6.52
CA THR A 282 -25.76 -35.66 -6.53
C THR A 282 -25.05 -36.62 -5.56
N ILE A 283 -25.20 -36.39 -4.25
CA ILE A 283 -25.00 -37.47 -3.27
C ILE A 283 -26.40 -38.02 -2.93
N PRO A 284 -26.70 -39.31 -3.18
CA PRO A 284 -27.95 -39.91 -2.74
C PRO A 284 -28.02 -39.85 -1.21
N THR A 285 -29.15 -39.41 -0.67
CA THR A 285 -29.49 -39.53 0.75
C THR A 285 -29.35 -40.99 1.19
N MET A 286 -28.24 -41.35 1.83
CA MET A 286 -28.14 -42.67 2.47
C MET A 286 -29.13 -42.68 3.63
N GLN A 287 -30.18 -43.50 3.49
CA GLN A 287 -31.09 -43.86 4.56
C GLN A 287 -30.28 -44.34 5.77
N GLN A 288 -30.48 -43.67 6.92
CA GLN A 288 -30.10 -44.22 8.21
C GLN A 288 -30.95 -45.47 8.48
N THR A 289 -30.35 -46.65 8.36
CA THR A 289 -30.90 -47.85 8.97
C THR A 289 -30.69 -47.75 10.48
N SER A 290 -31.76 -47.48 11.21
CA SER A 290 -31.81 -47.57 12.67
C SER A 290 -31.71 -49.03 13.10
N GLU A 291 -30.54 -49.46 13.60
CA GLU A 291 -30.45 -50.66 14.42
C GLU A 291 -30.95 -50.33 15.85
N LYS A 292 -31.93 -51.12 16.29
CA LYS A 292 -32.55 -51.07 17.61
C LYS A 292 -31.51 -51.34 18.71
N ALA A 293 -31.44 -50.43 19.67
CA ALA A 293 -30.79 -50.67 20.96
C ALA A 293 -31.59 -51.72 21.77
N SER A 294 -30.93 -52.83 22.12
CA SER A 294 -31.40 -53.77 23.14
C SER A 294 -31.22 -53.18 24.54
N ALA A 295 -32.29 -53.23 25.33
CA ALA A 295 -32.34 -52.78 26.72
C ALA A 295 -31.51 -53.70 27.67
N PRO A 296 -30.93 -53.18 28.76
CA PRO A 296 -30.40 -54.01 29.83
C PRO A 296 -31.49 -54.33 30.88
N ALA A 297 -31.49 -55.59 31.30
CA ALA A 297 -32.38 -56.16 32.29
C ALA A 297 -32.16 -55.57 33.70
N ALA A 298 -33.27 -55.34 34.40
CA ALA A 298 -33.33 -54.96 35.80
C ALA A 298 -32.74 -56.06 36.71
N ARG A 299 -31.89 -55.64 37.66
CA ARG A 299 -31.40 -56.50 38.75
C ARG A 299 -32.09 -56.05 40.04
N LYS A 300 -32.80 -56.98 40.67
CA LYS A 300 -33.39 -56.86 42.01
C LYS A 300 -32.28 -56.76 43.06
N GLY A 301 -32.53 -55.93 44.07
CA GLY A 301 -31.74 -55.73 45.29
C GLY A 301 -32.33 -54.56 46.04
#